data_AF-A0A962TH92-F1
#
_entry.id   AF-A0A962TH92-F1
#
_cell.length_a   1.000
_cell.length_b   1.000
_cell.length_c   1.000
_cell.angle_alpha   90.00
_cell.angle_beta   90.00
_cell.angle_gamma   90.00
#
_symmetry.space_group_name_H-M   'P 1'
#
loop_
_entity.id
_entity.type
_entity.pdbx_description
1 polymer ?
#
loop_
_entity_poly.entity_id
_entity_poly.type
_entity_poly.pdbx_seq_one_letter_code
_entity_poly.pdbx_strand_id
1 'polypeptide(L)'
;EKNFRAYLKGFSENVQDILDSFDYRAVVGKMVKNARLAPILNQYSTLDVGPEKLSSLEMGYVYEDLLRRFSEAHAEAAGDHFTPREVIRLMVELLEIPIPDRHTSIYDPACGTGGMLYVAKEHLLDKAKTKEERERVDRLITLHGTELMAETYAIARSESLIRGESHATIHWGNSLIPHDPQSKEPGDQFPETDPANHFDYMLSNPPFGVTWGGKDGY
;
A
#
# COMPACT_ATOMS: atom_id res chain seq x y z
N GLU A 1 9.08 13.35 24.41
CA GLU A 1 9.08 11.90 24.09
C GLU A 1 7.87 11.16 24.67
N LYS A 2 7.70 11.09 26.00
CA LYS A 2 6.61 10.31 26.65
C LYS A 2 5.22 10.58 26.04
N ASN A 3 4.87 11.86 25.81
CA ASN A 3 3.59 12.24 25.20
C ASN A 3 3.45 11.70 23.76
N PHE A 4 4.51 11.76 22.96
CA PHE A 4 4.48 11.26 21.58
C PHE A 4 4.32 9.75 21.53
N ARG A 5 4.99 9.00 22.42
CA ARG A 5 4.81 7.55 22.53
C ARG A 5 3.39 7.18 23.00
N ALA A 6 2.82 7.96 23.92
CA ALA A 6 1.43 7.77 24.35
C ALA A 6 0.44 8.05 23.22
N TYR A 7 0.69 9.09 22.41
CA TYR A 7 -0.08 9.39 21.20
C TYR A 7 -0.06 8.23 20.21
N LEU A 8 1.13 7.69 19.89
CA LEU A 8 1.26 6.54 18.99
C LEU A 8 0.52 5.30 19.52
N LYS A 9 0.49 5.08 20.84
CA LYS A 9 -0.25 3.96 21.45
C LYS A 9 -1.78 4.13 21.37
N GLY A 10 -2.27 5.35 21.17
CA GLY A 10 -3.70 5.66 21.12
C GLY A 10 -4.41 5.25 19.84
N PHE A 11 -3.66 4.86 18.79
CA PHE A 11 -4.25 4.44 17.52
C PHE A 11 -4.82 3.01 17.54
N SER A 12 -5.76 2.76 16.63
CA SER A 12 -6.42 1.46 16.39
C SER A 12 -5.44 0.39 15.91
N GLU A 13 -5.82 -0.89 16.03
CA GLU A 13 -4.97 -2.04 15.71
C GLU A 13 -4.43 -2.01 14.28
N ASN A 14 -5.24 -1.63 13.29
CA ASN A 14 -4.79 -1.50 11.90
C ASN A 14 -3.69 -0.44 11.71
N VAL A 15 -3.68 0.62 12.51
CA VAL A 15 -2.62 1.63 12.51
C VAL A 15 -1.42 1.16 13.33
N GLN A 16 -1.64 0.41 14.42
CA GLN A 16 -0.54 -0.21 15.16
C GLN A 16 0.26 -1.15 14.27
N ASP A 17 -0.41 -1.97 13.47
CA ASP A 17 0.19 -2.86 12.47
C ASP A 17 1.12 -2.08 11.52
N ILE A 18 0.61 -1.00 10.89
CA ILE A 18 1.42 -0.10 10.05
C ILE A 18 2.66 0.43 10.80
N LEU A 19 2.48 0.92 12.03
CA LEU A 19 3.58 1.47 12.83
C LEU A 19 4.63 0.42 13.21
N ASP A 20 4.20 -0.83 13.43
CA ASP A 20 5.09 -1.94 13.73
C ASP A 20 5.84 -2.43 12.48
N SER A 21 5.17 -2.52 11.33
CA SER A 21 5.80 -2.87 10.04
C SER A 21 6.85 -1.85 9.59
N PHE A 22 6.71 -0.57 9.97
CA PHE A 22 7.74 0.45 9.78
C PHE A 22 8.87 0.43 10.83
N ASP A 23 8.79 -0.41 11.86
CA ASP A 23 9.62 -0.32 13.07
C ASP A 23 9.66 1.12 13.65
N TYR A 24 8.51 1.80 13.58
CA TYR A 24 8.42 3.24 13.82
C TYR A 24 8.83 3.60 15.26
N ARG A 25 8.59 2.70 16.21
CA ARG A 25 8.95 2.87 17.62
C ARG A 25 10.46 2.91 17.84
N ALA A 26 11.23 2.12 17.08
CA ALA A 26 12.69 2.17 17.10
C ALA A 26 13.22 3.42 16.39
N VAL A 27 12.58 3.83 15.28
CA VAL A 27 12.87 5.11 14.61
C VAL A 27 12.72 6.28 15.60
N VAL A 28 11.63 6.33 16.37
CA VAL A 28 11.45 7.34 17.43
C VAL A 28 12.59 7.27 18.46
N GLY A 29 13.02 6.08 18.87
CA GLY A 29 14.18 5.91 19.76
C GLY A 29 15.46 6.51 19.18
N LYS A 30 15.74 6.26 17.89
CA LYS A 30 16.87 6.85 17.16
C LYS A 30 16.77 8.38 17.09
N MET A 31 15.59 8.92 16.81
CA MET A 31 15.37 10.38 16.74
C MET A 31 15.56 11.06 18.09
N VAL A 32 15.12 10.43 19.18
CA VAL A 32 15.33 10.94 20.55
C VAL A 32 16.82 10.95 20.89
N LYS A 33 17.51 9.82 20.66
CA LYS A 33 18.96 9.69 20.92
C LYS A 33 19.77 10.77 20.20
N ASN A 34 19.36 11.13 18.98
CA ASN A 34 20.04 12.13 18.15
C ASN A 34 19.49 13.55 18.31
N ALA A 35 18.65 13.82 19.31
CA ALA A 35 18.01 15.12 19.56
C ALA A 35 17.25 15.69 18.34
N ARG A 36 16.68 14.82 17.49
CA ARG A 36 15.95 15.19 16.27
C ARG A 36 14.43 15.18 16.42
N LEU A 37 13.88 14.46 17.41
CA LEU A 37 12.43 14.31 17.55
C LEU A 37 11.70 15.66 17.68
N ALA A 38 12.09 16.51 18.64
CA ALA A 38 11.40 17.77 18.88
C ALA A 38 11.54 18.78 17.71
N PRO A 39 12.74 19.00 17.13
CA PRO A 39 12.88 19.85 15.94
C PRO A 39 11.98 19.43 14.78
N ILE A 40 11.90 18.13 14.50
CA ILE A 40 11.08 17.59 13.43
C ILE A 40 9.59 17.83 13.74
N LEU A 41 9.11 17.46 14.93
CA LEU A 41 7.71 17.69 15.30
C LEU A 41 7.32 19.19 15.24
N ASN A 42 8.21 20.09 15.68
CA ASN A 42 7.96 21.52 15.63
C ASN A 42 7.82 22.03 14.19
N GLN A 43 8.64 21.52 13.25
CA GLN A 43 8.55 21.88 11.84
C GLN A 43 7.20 21.53 11.22
N TYR A 44 6.63 20.36 11.58
CA TYR A 44 5.33 19.94 11.07
C TYR A 44 4.14 20.52 11.84
N SER A 45 4.33 20.94 13.10
CA SER A 45 3.24 21.46 13.95
C SER A 45 2.56 22.72 13.44
N THR A 46 3.21 23.47 12.54
CA THR A 46 2.70 24.71 11.96
C THR A 46 2.19 24.56 10.53
N LEU A 47 2.27 23.35 9.97
CA LEU A 47 1.77 23.09 8.63
C LEU A 47 0.25 22.86 8.68
N ASP A 48 -0.46 23.42 7.70
CA ASP A 48 -1.90 23.22 7.49
C ASP A 48 -2.15 21.85 6.82
N VAL A 49 -1.65 20.77 7.43
CA VAL A 49 -1.79 19.38 6.98
C VAL A 49 -2.76 18.65 7.91
N GLY A 50 -4.02 18.60 7.50
CA GLY A 50 -5.08 17.94 8.27
C GLY A 50 -6.38 17.84 7.48
N PRO A 51 -7.35 17.03 7.95
CA PRO A 51 -8.61 16.79 7.24
C PRO A 51 -9.46 18.05 7.05
N GLU A 52 -9.22 19.07 7.88
CA GLU A 52 -9.84 20.40 7.79
C GLU A 52 -9.35 21.21 6.58
N LYS A 53 -8.18 20.86 6.03
CA LYS A 53 -7.41 21.64 5.05
C LYS A 53 -7.21 20.90 3.73
N LEU A 54 -6.99 19.60 3.82
CA LEU A 54 -6.75 18.71 2.68
C LEU A 54 -7.72 17.55 2.77
N SER A 55 -8.39 17.25 1.66
CA SER A 55 -9.16 16.03 1.52
C SER A 55 -8.25 14.80 1.59
N SER A 56 -8.83 13.64 1.91
CA SER A 56 -8.14 12.34 1.88
C SER A 56 -7.45 12.07 0.53
N LEU A 57 -8.08 12.49 -0.57
CA LEU A 57 -7.52 12.36 -1.90
C LEU A 57 -6.27 13.23 -2.09
N GLU A 58 -6.33 14.51 -1.70
CA GLU A 58 -5.19 15.42 -1.79
C GLU A 58 -4.03 14.98 -0.88
N MET A 59 -4.33 14.49 0.32
CA MET A 59 -3.31 13.93 1.21
C MET A 59 -2.65 12.68 0.63
N GLY A 60 -3.44 11.82 -0.03
CA GLY A 60 -2.91 10.67 -0.78
C GLY A 60 -1.92 11.10 -1.86
N TYR A 61 -2.25 12.13 -2.65
CA TYR A 61 -1.32 12.67 -3.66
C TYR A 61 -0.04 13.25 -3.06
N VAL A 62 -0.12 13.93 -1.90
CA VAL A 62 1.08 14.42 -1.20
C VAL A 62 1.95 13.26 -0.73
N TYR A 63 1.35 12.22 -0.14
CA TYR A 63 2.06 11.04 0.34
C TYR A 63 2.74 10.28 -0.82
N GLU A 64 2.02 10.06 -1.91
CA GLU A 64 2.54 9.43 -3.12
C GLU A 64 3.70 10.23 -3.74
N ASP A 65 3.60 11.56 -3.81
CA ASP A 65 4.70 12.39 -4.34
C ASP A 65 5.95 12.33 -3.45
N LEU A 66 5.79 12.26 -2.12
CA LEU A 66 6.91 12.05 -1.22
C LEU A 66 7.58 10.70 -1.48
N LEU A 67 6.79 9.62 -1.58
CA LEU A 67 7.30 8.28 -1.90
C LEU A 67 8.04 8.25 -3.23
N ARG A 68 7.48 8.87 -4.27
CA ARG A 68 8.09 8.97 -5.60
C ARG A 68 9.45 9.65 -5.51
N ARG A 69 9.55 10.79 -4.83
CA ARG A 69 10.82 11.52 -4.65
C ARG A 69 11.85 10.70 -3.86
N PHE A 70 11.41 9.96 -2.83
CA PHE A 70 12.29 9.06 -2.08
C PHE A 70 12.80 7.92 -2.97
N SER A 71 11.93 7.29 -3.76
CA SER A 71 12.30 6.23 -4.71
C SER A 71 13.30 6.74 -5.75
N GLU A 72 13.06 7.91 -6.36
CA GLU A 72 13.96 8.53 -7.33
C GLU A 72 15.34 8.87 -6.73
N ALA A 73 15.38 9.31 -5.47
CA ALA A 73 16.63 9.61 -4.77
C ALA A 73 17.43 8.38 -4.36
N HIS A 74 16.79 7.20 -4.30
CA HIS A 74 17.38 5.92 -3.88
C HIS A 74 17.50 4.88 -5.00
N ALA A 75 17.31 5.30 -6.26
CA ALA A 75 17.25 4.44 -7.45
C ALA A 75 18.49 3.57 -7.73
N GLU A 76 19.62 3.77 -7.03
CA GLU A 76 20.85 2.98 -7.24
C GLU A 76 20.90 1.64 -6.49
N ALA A 77 19.99 1.34 -5.55
CA ALA A 77 20.21 0.24 -4.59
C ALA A 77 19.15 -0.87 -4.48
N ALA A 78 17.97 -0.80 -5.11
CA ALA A 78 16.96 -1.84 -4.96
C ALA A 78 16.19 -2.08 -6.26
N GLY A 79 16.00 -3.35 -6.62
CA GLY A 79 15.13 -3.80 -7.73
C GLY A 79 13.63 -3.53 -7.51
N ASP A 80 13.28 -2.69 -6.54
CA ASP A 80 11.93 -2.23 -6.24
C ASP A 80 11.59 -1.08 -7.18
N HIS A 81 11.29 -1.44 -8.41
CA HIS A 81 10.93 -0.48 -9.45
C HIS A 81 9.52 0.07 -9.21
N PHE A 82 9.44 1.35 -8.79
CA PHE A 82 8.18 2.10 -8.78
C PHE A 82 7.58 2.12 -10.20
N THR A 83 6.35 1.62 -10.36
CA THR A 83 5.64 1.67 -11.64
C THR A 83 4.99 3.05 -11.81
N PRO A 84 5.32 3.84 -12.86
CA PRO A 84 4.68 5.13 -13.09
C PRO A 84 3.16 5.01 -13.29
N ARG A 85 2.41 6.00 -12.80
CA ARG A 85 0.93 6.01 -12.85
C ARG A 85 0.39 5.86 -14.27
N GLU A 86 1.04 6.47 -15.25
CA GLU A 86 0.66 6.42 -16.66
C GLU A 86 0.75 5.00 -17.22
N VAL A 87 1.77 4.25 -16.78
CA VAL A 87 1.94 2.82 -17.15
C VAL A 87 0.83 2.00 -16.53
N ILE A 88 0.50 2.23 -15.25
CA ILE A 88 -0.58 1.52 -14.57
C ILE A 88 -1.93 1.82 -15.25
N ARG A 89 -2.24 3.08 -15.54
CA ARG A 89 -3.48 3.46 -16.25
C ARG A 89 -3.57 2.82 -17.62
N LEU A 90 -2.46 2.69 -18.35
CA LEU A 90 -2.41 1.95 -19.61
C LEU A 90 -2.72 0.47 -19.42
N MET A 91 -2.15 -0.18 -18.40
CA MET A 91 -2.44 -1.59 -18.10
C MET A 91 -3.92 -1.81 -17.76
N VAL A 92 -4.51 -0.90 -16.98
CA VAL A 92 -5.95 -0.95 -16.64
C VAL A 92 -6.82 -0.73 -17.87
N GLU A 93 -6.40 0.15 -18.80
CA GLU A 93 -7.09 0.33 -20.09
C GLU A 93 -7.10 -0.96 -20.92
N LEU A 94 -5.96 -1.66 -20.98
CA LEU A 94 -5.82 -2.92 -21.72
C LEU A 94 -6.60 -4.09 -21.08
N LEU A 95 -6.82 -4.06 -19.77
CA LEU A 95 -7.67 -5.03 -19.09
C LEU A 95 -9.16 -4.82 -19.35
N GLU A 96 -9.55 -3.68 -19.93
CA GLU A 96 -10.93 -3.33 -20.29
C GLU A 96 -11.92 -3.53 -19.12
N ILE A 97 -11.49 -3.26 -17.89
CA ILE A 97 -12.32 -3.44 -16.70
C ILE A 97 -13.55 -2.51 -16.80
N PRO A 98 -14.78 -3.04 -16.82
CA PRO A 98 -15.97 -2.23 -16.96
C PRO A 98 -16.33 -1.53 -15.64
N ILE A 99 -17.23 -0.54 -15.71
CA ILE A 99 -17.90 -0.04 -14.50
C ILE A 99 -18.69 -1.22 -13.89
N PRO A 100 -18.48 -1.55 -12.60
CA PRO A 100 -19.01 -2.77 -12.03
C PRO A 100 -20.53 -2.67 -11.82
N ASP A 101 -21.24 -3.71 -12.25
CA ASP A 101 -22.65 -3.96 -11.88
C ASP A 101 -22.80 -5.08 -10.84
N ARG A 102 -21.70 -5.77 -10.53
CA ARG A 102 -21.55 -6.78 -9.47
C ARG A 102 -20.22 -6.59 -8.75
N HIS A 103 -20.05 -7.28 -7.62
CA HIS A 103 -18.74 -7.38 -6.98
C HIS A 103 -17.68 -7.81 -8.00
N THR A 104 -16.59 -7.06 -8.03
CA THR A 104 -15.45 -7.28 -8.94
C THR A 104 -14.16 -7.12 -8.15
N SER A 105 -13.34 -8.17 -8.09
CA SER A 105 -12.08 -8.16 -7.34
C SER A 105 -10.87 -7.95 -8.27
N ILE A 106 -9.92 -7.13 -7.81
CA ILE A 106 -8.66 -6.85 -8.50
C ILE A 106 -7.51 -7.27 -7.59
N TYR A 107 -6.57 -8.04 -8.12
CA TYR A 107 -5.45 -8.61 -7.37
C TYR A 107 -4.07 -8.20 -7.92
N ASP A 108 -3.12 -7.97 -7.02
CA ASP A 108 -1.70 -7.81 -7.31
C ASP A 108 -0.83 -8.64 -6.33
N PRO A 109 -0.19 -9.74 -6.78
CA PRO A 109 0.63 -10.62 -5.93
C PRO A 109 1.98 -10.02 -5.50
N ALA A 110 2.37 -8.85 -6.03
CA ALA A 110 3.61 -8.17 -5.73
C ALA A 110 3.35 -6.65 -5.68
N CYS A 111 2.44 -6.25 -4.80
CA CYS A 111 1.80 -4.95 -4.88
C CYS A 111 2.70 -3.77 -4.50
N GLY A 112 3.85 -4.01 -3.86
CA GLY A 112 4.77 -2.95 -3.45
C GLY A 112 4.07 -1.95 -2.55
N THR A 113 4.07 -0.68 -2.98
CA THR A 113 3.37 0.41 -2.29
C THR A 113 1.86 0.46 -2.57
N GLY A 114 1.30 -0.52 -3.27
CA GLY A 114 -0.12 -0.61 -3.64
C GLY A 114 -0.52 0.20 -4.87
N GLY A 115 0.45 0.82 -5.57
CA GLY A 115 0.20 1.72 -6.69
C GLY A 115 -0.69 1.11 -7.79
N MET A 116 -0.43 -0.14 -8.18
CA MET A 116 -1.23 -0.87 -9.17
C MET A 116 -2.72 -0.89 -8.81
N LEU A 117 -3.03 -1.23 -7.56
CA LEU A 117 -4.39 -1.40 -7.06
C LEU A 117 -5.14 -0.07 -6.94
N TYR A 118 -4.52 0.91 -6.29
CA TYR A 118 -5.19 2.19 -6.02
C TYR A 118 -5.35 3.02 -7.30
N VAL A 119 -4.36 3.01 -8.20
CA VAL A 119 -4.47 3.68 -9.50
C VAL A 119 -5.50 2.99 -10.39
N ALA A 120 -5.64 1.66 -10.32
CA ALA A 120 -6.71 0.95 -11.04
C ALA A 120 -8.10 1.41 -10.60
N LYS A 121 -8.37 1.46 -9.29
CA LYS A 121 -9.67 1.96 -8.80
C LYS A 121 -9.88 3.44 -9.12
N GLU A 122 -8.84 4.27 -9.00
CA GLU A 122 -8.90 5.69 -9.40
C GLU A 122 -9.25 5.85 -10.89
N HIS A 123 -8.64 5.06 -11.77
CA HIS A 123 -8.94 5.08 -13.20
C HIS A 123 -10.39 4.68 -13.51
N LEU A 124 -10.94 3.71 -12.77
CA LEU A 124 -12.36 3.34 -12.87
C LEU A 124 -13.29 4.47 -12.39
N LEU A 125 -12.92 5.16 -11.31
CA LEU A 125 -13.66 6.34 -10.81
C LEU A 125 -13.62 7.50 -11.81
N ASP A 126 -12.53 7.69 -12.53
CA ASP A 126 -12.38 8.69 -13.60
C ASP A 126 -13.22 8.33 -14.84
N LYS A 127 -13.33 7.03 -15.17
CA LYS A 127 -14.16 6.54 -16.28
C LYS A 127 -15.66 6.65 -16.02
N ALA A 128 -16.07 6.59 -14.75
CA ALA A 128 -17.47 6.72 -14.35
C ALA A 128 -18.02 8.11 -14.70
N LYS A 129 -19.11 8.14 -15.47
CA LYS A 129 -19.73 9.36 -16.02
C LYS A 129 -20.80 9.93 -15.11
N THR A 130 -21.42 9.10 -14.28
CA THR A 130 -22.47 9.52 -13.34
C THR A 130 -22.06 9.30 -11.89
N LYS A 131 -22.78 9.98 -10.98
CA LYS A 131 -22.57 9.80 -9.54
C LYS A 131 -22.87 8.34 -9.13
N GLU A 132 -23.92 7.76 -9.69
CA GLU A 132 -24.33 6.38 -9.43
C GLU A 132 -23.28 5.38 -9.91
N GLU A 133 -22.59 5.64 -11.03
CA GLU A 133 -21.47 4.83 -11.49
C GLU A 133 -20.27 4.92 -10.54
N ARG A 134 -19.93 6.12 -10.08
CA ARG A 134 -18.84 6.31 -9.09
C ARG A 134 -19.15 5.60 -7.78
N GLU A 135 -20.38 5.71 -7.28
CA GLU A 135 -20.84 5.00 -6.08
C GLU A 135 -20.80 3.47 -6.25
N ARG A 136 -21.06 2.96 -7.46
CA ARG A 136 -20.91 1.52 -7.77
C ARG A 136 -19.44 1.11 -7.76
N VAL A 137 -18.55 1.86 -8.41
CA VAL A 137 -17.11 1.59 -8.38
C VAL A 137 -16.61 1.54 -6.94
N ASP A 138 -16.97 2.54 -6.13
CA ASP A 138 -16.50 2.62 -4.75
C ASP A 138 -16.94 1.42 -3.90
N ARG A 139 -18.20 0.99 -4.03
CA ARG A 139 -18.80 -0.09 -3.24
C ARG A 139 -18.49 -1.50 -3.75
N LEU A 140 -18.33 -1.68 -5.07
CA LEU A 140 -18.29 -3.00 -5.71
C LEU A 140 -16.89 -3.47 -6.10
N ILE A 141 -15.92 -2.55 -6.21
CA ILE A 141 -14.52 -2.92 -6.42
C ILE A 141 -13.88 -3.28 -5.08
N THR A 142 -13.28 -4.47 -5.01
CA THR A 142 -12.39 -4.85 -3.91
C THR A 142 -10.96 -5.02 -4.43
N LEU A 143 -10.00 -4.51 -3.67
CA LEU A 143 -8.58 -4.52 -4.00
C LEU A 143 -7.86 -5.51 -3.08
N HIS A 144 -7.02 -6.37 -3.66
CA HIS A 144 -6.29 -7.40 -2.94
C HIS A 144 -4.83 -7.32 -3.35
N GLY A 145 -3.93 -7.27 -2.38
CA GLY A 145 -2.50 -7.17 -2.64
C GLY A 145 -1.69 -8.05 -1.71
N THR A 146 -0.57 -8.55 -2.18
CA THR A 146 0.43 -9.23 -1.34
C THR A 146 1.77 -8.53 -1.49
N GLU A 147 2.46 -8.33 -0.38
CA GLU A 147 3.78 -7.70 -0.33
C GLU A 147 4.66 -8.37 0.72
N LEU A 148 5.91 -8.66 0.37
CA LEU A 148 6.85 -9.38 1.24
C LEU A 148 7.59 -8.43 2.18
N MET A 149 8.00 -7.26 1.70
CA MET A 149 8.78 -6.31 2.47
C MET A 149 7.86 -5.53 3.42
N ALA A 150 8.17 -5.58 4.72
CA ALA A 150 7.34 -4.96 5.74
C ALA A 150 7.17 -3.44 5.55
N GLU A 151 8.20 -2.76 5.07
CA GLU A 151 8.16 -1.31 4.84
C GLU A 151 7.23 -0.93 3.69
N THR A 152 7.31 -1.60 2.54
CA THR A 152 6.42 -1.37 1.38
C THR A 152 4.99 -1.81 1.69
N TYR A 153 4.80 -2.90 2.43
CA TYR A 153 3.51 -3.30 2.99
C TYR A 153 2.90 -2.18 3.85
N ALA A 154 3.68 -1.62 4.78
CA ALA A 154 3.23 -0.53 5.64
C ALA A 154 2.86 0.72 4.83
N ILE A 155 3.61 1.00 3.75
CA ILE A 155 3.30 2.08 2.81
C ILE A 155 1.96 1.81 2.11
N ALA A 156 1.73 0.62 1.57
CA ALA A 156 0.50 0.26 0.88
C ALA A 156 -0.73 0.35 1.79
N ARG A 157 -0.59 -0.10 3.05
CA ARG A 157 -1.64 0.01 4.07
C ARG A 157 -1.90 1.45 4.49
N SER A 158 -0.85 2.27 4.61
CA SER A 158 -0.99 3.70 4.90
C SER A 158 -1.73 4.43 3.78
N GLU A 159 -1.46 4.07 2.53
CA GLU A 159 -2.12 4.68 1.37
C GLU A 159 -3.63 4.42 1.37
N SER A 160 -4.07 3.18 1.63
CA SER A 160 -5.50 2.87 1.80
C SER A 160 -6.12 3.70 2.92
N LEU A 161 -5.45 3.80 4.07
CA LEU A 161 -5.96 4.57 5.21
C LEU A 161 -6.09 6.06 4.89
N ILE A 162 -5.08 6.65 4.25
CA ILE A 162 -5.04 8.09 3.90
C ILE A 162 -6.15 8.41 2.88
N ARG A 163 -6.33 7.55 1.88
CA ARG A 163 -7.38 7.69 0.85
C ARG A 163 -8.77 7.40 1.37
N GLY A 164 -8.91 6.77 2.55
CA GLY A 164 -10.19 6.32 3.08
C GLY A 164 -10.73 5.09 2.34
N GLU A 165 -9.87 4.27 1.76
CA GLU A 165 -10.23 3.07 1.02
C GLU A 165 -10.63 1.94 1.99
N SER A 166 -11.92 1.64 2.04
CA SER A 166 -12.49 0.61 2.93
C SER A 166 -12.51 -0.81 2.34
N HIS A 167 -12.23 -0.94 1.04
CA HIS A 167 -12.35 -2.20 0.30
C HIS A 167 -10.99 -2.69 -0.23
N ALA A 168 -9.91 -2.39 0.49
CA ALA A 168 -8.57 -2.89 0.20
C ALA A 168 -8.06 -3.84 1.30
N THR A 169 -7.60 -5.01 0.87
CA THR A 169 -6.93 -5.99 1.73
C THR A 169 -5.52 -6.19 1.21
N ILE A 170 -4.53 -5.66 1.94
CA ILE A 170 -3.12 -5.93 1.67
C ILE A 170 -2.63 -6.94 2.70
N HIS A 171 -1.99 -7.98 2.21
CA HIS A 171 -1.40 -9.06 2.97
C HIS A 171 0.12 -8.92 3.04
N TRP A 172 0.68 -9.24 4.19
CA TRP A 172 2.12 -9.27 4.39
C TRP A 172 2.63 -10.71 4.28
N GLY A 173 3.38 -11.01 3.22
CA GLY A 173 3.93 -12.34 2.98
C GLY A 173 4.46 -12.54 1.56
N ASN A 174 5.02 -13.72 1.34
CA ASN A 174 5.47 -14.21 0.04
C ASN A 174 4.29 -14.89 -0.67
N SER A 175 3.85 -14.29 -1.79
CA SER A 175 2.75 -14.79 -2.61
C SER A 175 3.05 -16.11 -3.35
N LEU A 176 4.30 -16.58 -3.34
CA LEU A 176 4.74 -17.80 -4.01
C LEU A 176 4.69 -19.06 -3.13
N ILE A 177 4.61 -18.91 -1.81
CA ILE A 177 4.61 -20.03 -0.87
C ILE A 177 3.39 -19.99 0.05
N PRO A 178 2.82 -21.15 0.42
CA PRO A 178 1.68 -21.20 1.33
C PRO A 178 2.08 -20.74 2.73
N HIS A 179 1.10 -20.22 3.47
CA HIS A 179 1.30 -19.93 4.88
C HIS A 179 1.61 -21.21 5.66
N ASP A 180 2.79 -21.26 6.29
CA ASP A 180 3.19 -22.31 7.22
C ASP A 180 3.57 -21.65 8.56
N PRO A 181 2.81 -21.88 9.65
CA PRO A 181 3.13 -21.35 10.98
C PRO A 181 4.49 -21.80 11.54
N GLN A 182 5.10 -22.84 10.97
CA GLN A 182 6.43 -23.33 11.36
C GLN A 182 7.55 -22.73 10.49
N SER A 183 7.21 -22.10 9.37
CA SER A 183 8.16 -21.40 8.52
C SER A 183 8.62 -20.09 9.16
N LYS A 184 9.88 -19.74 8.94
CA LYS A 184 10.41 -18.41 9.28
C LYS A 184 10.08 -17.37 8.20
N GLU A 185 9.82 -17.84 6.99
CA GLU A 185 9.41 -17.00 5.87
C GLU A 185 7.88 -16.91 5.87
N PRO A 186 7.31 -15.69 5.94
CA PRO A 186 5.86 -15.52 5.93
C PRO A 186 5.33 -15.87 4.55
N GLY A 187 4.64 -17.01 4.42
CA GLY A 187 3.90 -17.36 3.21
C GLY A 187 2.49 -16.81 3.23
N ASP A 188 1.99 -16.41 2.08
CA ASP A 188 0.61 -15.94 1.87
C ASP A 188 0.11 -16.23 0.44
N GLN A 189 0.55 -17.36 -0.12
CA GLN A 189 0.01 -17.83 -1.39
C GLN A 189 -1.49 -18.12 -1.25
N PHE A 190 -2.25 -17.66 -2.24
CA PHE A 190 -3.65 -17.98 -2.45
C PHE A 190 -3.79 -19.21 -3.38
N PRO A 191 -4.07 -20.42 -2.87
CA PRO A 191 -4.09 -21.61 -3.72
C PRO A 191 -5.30 -21.61 -4.65
N GLU A 192 -5.08 -21.91 -5.93
CA GLU A 192 -6.13 -22.02 -6.96
C GLU A 192 -7.21 -23.05 -6.61
N THR A 193 -6.86 -24.05 -5.80
CA THR A 193 -7.77 -25.11 -5.36
C THR A 193 -8.93 -24.59 -4.50
N ASP A 194 -8.82 -23.39 -3.94
CA ASP A 194 -9.90 -22.73 -3.21
C ASP A 194 -10.54 -21.64 -4.10
N PRO A 195 -11.81 -21.79 -4.52
CA PRO A 195 -12.51 -20.77 -5.31
C PRO A 195 -12.62 -19.41 -4.61
N ALA A 196 -12.47 -19.33 -3.28
CA ALA A 196 -12.45 -18.06 -2.55
C ALA A 196 -11.22 -17.20 -2.89
N ASN A 197 -10.19 -17.82 -3.47
CA ASN A 197 -8.93 -17.20 -3.88
C ASN A 197 -8.91 -16.78 -5.36
N HIS A 198 -10.07 -16.81 -6.03
CA HIS A 198 -10.18 -16.42 -7.42
C HIS A 198 -10.52 -14.93 -7.51
N PHE A 199 -9.82 -14.23 -8.39
CA PHE A 199 -10.00 -12.80 -8.61
C PHE A 199 -10.49 -12.54 -10.04
N ASP A 200 -11.36 -11.53 -10.22
CA ASP A 200 -11.88 -11.20 -11.55
C ASP A 200 -10.77 -10.64 -12.47
N TYR A 201 -9.85 -9.85 -11.91
CA TYR A 201 -8.74 -9.24 -12.64
C TYR A 201 -7.44 -9.31 -11.84
N MET A 202 -6.32 -9.39 -12.56
CA MET A 202 -4.98 -9.31 -11.98
C MET A 202 -4.10 -8.37 -12.80
N LEU A 203 -3.35 -7.52 -12.11
CA LEU A 203 -2.31 -6.67 -12.69
C LEU A 203 -1.14 -6.61 -11.71
N SER A 204 0.09 -6.71 -12.21
CA SER A 204 1.26 -6.78 -11.35
C SER A 204 2.51 -6.34 -12.09
N ASN A 205 3.49 -5.84 -11.33
CA ASN A 205 4.86 -5.62 -11.77
C ASN A 205 5.80 -6.39 -10.83
N PRO A 206 5.94 -7.71 -11.00
CA PRO A 206 6.77 -8.51 -10.11
C PRO A 206 8.24 -8.07 -10.17
N PRO A 207 9.02 -8.26 -9.09
CA PRO A 207 10.40 -7.81 -9.01
C PRO A 207 11.29 -8.47 -10.09
N PHE A 208 12.15 -7.66 -10.71
CA PHE A 208 13.08 -8.14 -11.74
C PHE A 208 14.36 -8.69 -11.12
N GLY A 209 14.72 -9.93 -11.45
CA GLY A 209 16.05 -10.48 -11.14
C GLY A 209 16.31 -10.84 -9.68
N VAL A 210 15.27 -10.91 -8.84
CA VAL A 210 15.38 -11.43 -7.47
C VAL A 210 15.37 -12.96 -7.45
N THR A 211 16.21 -13.56 -6.62
CA THR A 211 16.23 -14.99 -6.35
C THR A 211 15.03 -15.36 -5.49
N TRP A 212 14.20 -16.28 -5.99
CA TRP A 212 12.88 -16.67 -5.47
C TRP A 212 12.95 -17.73 -4.34
N GLY A 213 14.14 -17.99 -3.79
CA GLY A 213 14.39 -18.92 -2.68
C GLY A 213 15.82 -19.49 -2.67
N GLY A 214 16.23 -20.04 -1.51
CA GLY A 214 17.56 -20.62 -1.28
C GLY A 214 18.48 -19.71 -0.45
N LYS A 215 19.73 -20.13 -0.18
CA LYS A 215 20.69 -19.36 0.65
C LYS A 215 20.99 -17.94 0.16
N ASP A 216 20.70 -17.68 -1.12
CA ASP A 216 20.97 -16.43 -1.81
C ASP A 216 19.67 -15.73 -2.30
N GLY A 217 18.49 -16.28 -1.97
CA GLY A 217 17.20 -15.59 -2.07
C GLY A 217 16.79 -15.04 -0.70
N TYR A 218 15.78 -14.16 -0.67
CA TYR A 218 15.26 -13.54 0.55
C TYR A 218 15.16 -14.49 1.75
#